data_AF-A0A3B0MYR1-F1
#
_entry.id   AF-A0A3B0MYR1-F1
#
_cell.length_a   1.000
_cell.length_b   1.000
_cell.length_c   1.000
_cell.angle_alpha   90.00
_cell.angle_beta   90.00
_cell.angle_gamma   90.00
#
_symmetry.space_group_name_H-M   'P 1'
#
loop_
_entity.id
_entity.type
_entity.pdbx_description
1 polymer ?
#
loop_
_entity_poly.entity_id
_entity_poly.type
_entity_poly.pdbx_seq_one_letter_code
_entity_poly.pdbx_strand_id
1 'polypeptide(L)'
;MSTRATITVADDRESFDLYQHHDGYPEGPHGLVRHIAMARRLAWDLPRFEAADFSAAVIAVLKDRGGSTYLTQDAEAHTDRSYHYRIQSIRENCVTRVMLTICRPACDRTQGDIEMFHGEIPEAVAKFQAIGETANQPREYQILMTAEGSLWRAHEEISALCGERPDPDTQQVYGDIEDASRDLAALRYHLEHNDPWRTLAHSEKALTRVREANETPIVGLPTVEVKLAMDAHRRFQRDLSTDMEISEK
;
A
#
# COMPACT_ATOMS: atom_id res chain seq x y z
N MET A 1 -2.00 -15.69 -14.00
CA MET A 1 -3.32 -16.20 -13.59
C MET A 1 -3.91 -15.21 -12.60
N SER A 2 -5.12 -14.73 -12.85
CA SER A 2 -5.75 -13.76 -11.97
C SER A 2 -6.38 -14.43 -10.75
N THR A 3 -6.09 -13.91 -9.56
CA THR A 3 -6.73 -14.37 -8.32
C THR A 3 -7.88 -13.48 -7.96
N ARG A 4 -9.06 -14.08 -7.92
CA ARG A 4 -10.31 -13.39 -7.59
C ARG A 4 -10.59 -13.47 -6.11
N ALA A 5 -11.15 -12.42 -5.56
CA ALA A 5 -11.57 -12.40 -4.16
C ALA A 5 -12.91 -11.68 -4.01
N THR A 6 -13.62 -12.04 -2.95
CA THR A 6 -14.74 -11.23 -2.45
C THR A 6 -14.41 -10.64 -1.10
N ILE A 7 -14.92 -9.45 -0.82
CA ILE A 7 -14.74 -8.75 0.44
C ILE A 7 -16.12 -8.38 0.96
N THR A 8 -16.49 -8.86 2.14
CA THR A 8 -17.71 -8.45 2.84
C THR A 8 -17.31 -7.51 3.97
N VAL A 9 -17.88 -6.31 3.99
CA VAL A 9 -17.75 -5.39 5.10
C VAL A 9 -19.11 -5.27 5.77
N ALA A 10 -19.18 -5.55 7.07
CA ALA A 10 -20.44 -5.57 7.79
C ALA A 10 -20.34 -4.90 9.16
N ASP A 11 -21.43 -4.24 9.56
CA ASP A 11 -21.67 -3.75 10.91
C ASP A 11 -23.00 -4.33 11.43
N ASP A 12 -23.51 -3.79 12.55
CA ASP A 12 -24.74 -4.28 13.18
C ASP A 12 -26.01 -4.02 12.34
N ARG A 13 -25.95 -3.18 11.31
CA ARG A 13 -27.11 -2.73 10.52
C ARG A 13 -27.04 -3.17 9.07
N GLU A 14 -25.88 -3.05 8.45
CA GLU A 14 -25.71 -3.20 7.01
C GLU A 14 -24.48 -4.07 6.67
N SER A 15 -24.53 -4.69 5.50
CA SER A 15 -23.45 -5.49 4.94
C SER A 15 -23.30 -5.15 3.47
N PHE A 16 -22.06 -5.00 3.02
CA PHE A 16 -21.72 -4.66 1.65
C PHE A 16 -20.71 -5.67 1.12
N ASP A 17 -21.03 -6.25 -0.03
CA ASP A 17 -20.15 -7.20 -0.69
C ASP A 17 -19.45 -6.53 -1.87
N LEU A 18 -18.14 -6.76 -1.95
CA LEU A 18 -17.26 -6.29 -3.00
C LEU A 18 -16.70 -7.50 -3.73
N TYR A 19 -16.54 -7.35 -5.03
CA TYR A 19 -15.83 -8.30 -5.86
C TYR A 19 -14.55 -7.67 -6.40
N GLN A 20 -13.46 -8.42 -6.31
CA GLN A 20 -12.14 -8.08 -6.81
C GLN A 20 -11.74 -9.09 -7.89
N HIS A 21 -11.54 -8.60 -9.12
CA HIS A 21 -11.26 -9.47 -10.27
C HIS A 21 -9.80 -9.95 -10.35
N HIS A 22 -8.86 -9.20 -9.76
CA HIS A 22 -7.41 -9.46 -9.82
C HIS A 22 -6.71 -9.29 -8.46
N ASP A 23 -5.60 -9.99 -8.25
CA ASP A 23 -4.71 -9.83 -7.08
C ASP A 23 -5.38 -10.01 -5.70
N GLY A 24 -6.37 -10.90 -5.62
CA GLY A 24 -7.06 -11.25 -4.37
C GLY A 24 -6.26 -12.06 -3.35
N TYR A 25 -4.94 -12.22 -3.52
CA TYR A 25 -4.08 -12.97 -2.58
C TYR A 25 -3.89 -12.20 -1.27
N PRO A 26 -3.81 -12.86 -0.12
CA PRO A 26 -3.61 -12.18 1.15
C PRO A 26 -2.15 -11.71 1.35
N GLU A 27 -1.20 -12.37 0.70
CA GLU A 27 0.24 -12.30 0.98
C GLU A 27 0.97 -11.16 0.25
N GLY A 28 2.00 -10.63 0.92
CA GLY A 28 3.02 -9.79 0.31
C GLY A 28 2.62 -8.32 0.10
N PRO A 29 3.55 -7.50 -0.43
CA PRO A 29 3.39 -6.04 -0.55
C PRO A 29 2.34 -5.62 -1.59
N HIS A 30 1.80 -6.55 -2.37
CA HIS A 30 0.71 -6.29 -3.32
C HIS A 30 -0.57 -7.07 -2.95
N GLY A 31 -0.57 -7.78 -1.83
CA GLY A 31 -1.72 -8.54 -1.36
C GLY A 31 -2.88 -7.67 -0.89
N LEU A 32 -4.06 -8.27 -0.85
CA LEU A 32 -5.30 -7.60 -0.47
C LEU A 32 -5.30 -7.12 0.99
N VAL A 33 -4.59 -7.83 1.88
CA VAL A 33 -4.45 -7.44 3.30
C VAL A 33 -3.80 -6.06 3.44
N ARG A 34 -2.80 -5.74 2.60
CA ARG A 34 -2.17 -4.42 2.58
C ARG A 34 -3.16 -3.34 2.20
N HIS A 35 -3.92 -3.57 1.14
CA HIS A 35 -4.88 -2.61 0.62
C HIS A 35 -6.04 -2.39 1.61
N ILE A 36 -6.51 -3.44 2.28
CA ILE A 36 -7.48 -3.34 3.38
C ILE A 36 -6.91 -2.51 4.54
N ALA A 37 -5.64 -2.71 4.91
CA ALA A 37 -4.98 -1.90 5.93
C ALA A 37 -4.86 -0.42 5.52
N MET A 38 -4.61 -0.14 4.24
CA MET A 38 -4.62 1.23 3.70
C MET A 38 -6.01 1.84 3.71
N ALA A 39 -7.06 1.06 3.40
CA ALA A 39 -8.44 1.54 3.38
C ALA A 39 -8.91 2.07 4.74
N ARG A 40 -8.39 1.51 5.85
CA ARG A 40 -8.65 2.03 7.20
C ARG A 40 -8.33 3.53 7.35
N ARG A 41 -7.38 4.07 6.58
CA ARG A 41 -7.00 5.49 6.60
C ARG A 41 -7.99 6.42 5.89
N LEU A 42 -8.81 5.86 5.00
CA LEU A 42 -9.81 6.61 4.25
C LEU A 42 -11.20 6.49 4.87
N ALA A 43 -11.39 5.50 5.75
CA ALA A 43 -12.62 5.29 6.50
C ALA A 43 -12.68 6.19 7.75
N TRP A 44 -13.86 6.26 8.37
CA TRP A 44 -14.04 6.92 9.67
C TRP A 44 -13.01 6.46 10.73
N ASP A 45 -12.55 7.43 11.53
CA ASP A 45 -11.78 7.15 12.73
C ASP A 45 -12.64 6.39 13.76
N LEU A 46 -12.04 5.37 14.37
CA LEU A 46 -12.65 4.65 15.49
C LEU A 46 -12.86 5.62 16.67
N PRO A 47 -13.96 5.46 17.45
CA PRO A 47 -14.81 4.29 17.55
C PRO A 47 -15.98 4.24 16.55
N ARG A 48 -16.10 5.22 15.64
CA ARG A 48 -17.15 5.22 14.62
C ARG A 48 -16.75 4.26 13.50
N PHE A 49 -17.60 3.27 13.26
CA PHE A 49 -17.46 2.34 12.13
C PHE A 49 -18.80 2.28 11.41
N GLU A 50 -18.75 2.45 10.09
CA GLU A 50 -19.91 2.32 9.21
C GLU A 50 -19.49 1.43 8.05
N ALA A 51 -20.22 0.33 7.84
CA ALA A 51 -19.87 -0.65 6.82
C ALA A 51 -19.85 -0.02 5.42
N ALA A 52 -20.77 0.91 5.15
CA ALA A 52 -20.85 1.64 3.87
C ALA A 52 -19.60 2.49 3.60
N ASP A 53 -19.15 3.25 4.60
CA ASP A 53 -17.99 4.14 4.50
C ASP A 53 -16.68 3.33 4.37
N PHE A 54 -16.51 2.30 5.19
CA PHE A 54 -15.35 1.42 5.08
C PHE A 54 -15.33 0.67 3.74
N SER A 55 -16.49 0.27 3.21
CA SER A 55 -16.59 -0.32 1.87
C SER A 55 -16.18 0.66 0.77
N ALA A 56 -16.62 1.91 0.87
CA ALA A 56 -16.21 2.97 -0.05
C ALA A 56 -14.70 3.20 0.01
N ALA A 57 -14.11 3.20 1.20
CA ALA A 57 -12.66 3.29 1.39
C ALA A 57 -11.90 2.11 0.76
N VAL A 58 -12.41 0.88 0.91
CA VAL A 58 -11.81 -0.31 0.26
C VAL A 58 -11.87 -0.19 -1.26
N ILE A 59 -13.02 0.22 -1.82
CA ILE A 59 -13.15 0.48 -3.26
C ILE A 59 -12.18 1.59 -3.69
N ALA A 60 -12.06 2.68 -2.94
CA ALA A 60 -11.17 3.79 -3.29
C ALA A 60 -9.70 3.37 -3.38
N VAL A 61 -9.27 2.43 -2.54
CA VAL A 61 -7.90 1.89 -2.58
C VAL A 61 -7.70 0.88 -3.70
N LEU A 62 -8.69 0.01 -3.94
CA LEU A 62 -8.54 -1.12 -4.87
C LEU A 62 -8.92 -0.79 -6.32
N LYS A 63 -9.85 0.16 -6.51
CA LYS A 63 -10.39 0.47 -7.83
C LYS A 63 -9.39 1.30 -8.63
N ASP A 64 -8.76 0.63 -9.58
CA ASP A 64 -7.81 1.23 -10.52
C ASP A 64 -8.42 1.46 -11.92
N ARG A 65 -9.36 0.60 -12.36
CA ARG A 65 -10.00 0.65 -13.68
C ARG A 65 -11.43 0.15 -13.68
N GLY A 66 -12.09 0.25 -14.84
CA GLY A 66 -13.41 -0.34 -15.05
C GLY A 66 -13.35 -1.87 -14.91
N GLY A 67 -14.21 -2.44 -14.07
CA GLY A 67 -14.35 -3.90 -13.92
C GLY A 67 -13.34 -4.59 -12.98
N SER A 68 -12.42 -3.88 -12.33
CA SER A 68 -11.50 -4.49 -11.35
C SER A 68 -12.18 -4.75 -10.00
N THR A 69 -12.57 -3.67 -9.30
CA THR A 69 -13.27 -3.72 -8.01
C THR A 69 -14.64 -3.06 -8.13
N TYR A 70 -15.69 -3.74 -7.69
CA TYR A 70 -17.04 -3.18 -7.68
C TYR A 70 -17.95 -3.82 -6.62
N LEU A 71 -19.03 -3.13 -6.28
CA LEU A 71 -20.09 -3.63 -5.39
C LEU A 71 -20.83 -4.78 -6.06
N THR A 72 -21.07 -5.85 -5.31
CA THR A 72 -21.88 -6.99 -5.74
C THR A 72 -23.01 -7.23 -4.74
N GLN A 73 -24.04 -7.96 -5.16
CA GLN A 73 -25.21 -8.21 -4.32
C GLN A 73 -24.96 -9.30 -3.28
N ASP A 74 -24.12 -10.27 -3.64
CA ASP A 74 -23.84 -11.42 -2.80
C ASP A 74 -22.42 -11.93 -3.11
N ALA A 75 -21.57 -11.98 -2.09
CA ALA A 75 -20.24 -12.56 -2.20
C ALA A 75 -20.29 -14.03 -2.66
N GLU A 76 -21.30 -14.81 -2.24
CA GLU A 76 -21.46 -16.24 -2.55
C GLU A 76 -21.83 -16.50 -4.01
N ALA A 77 -22.41 -15.53 -4.71
CA ALA A 77 -22.68 -15.63 -6.14
C ALA A 77 -21.38 -15.81 -6.98
N HIS A 78 -20.24 -15.38 -6.46
CA HIS A 78 -18.93 -15.48 -7.11
C HIS A 78 -18.22 -16.79 -6.75
N THR A 79 -18.71 -17.89 -7.33
CA THR A 79 -18.18 -19.24 -7.09
C THR A 79 -16.75 -19.47 -7.61
N ASP A 80 -16.21 -18.55 -8.42
CA ASP A 80 -14.85 -18.58 -8.97
C ASP A 80 -13.83 -17.81 -8.10
N ARG A 81 -14.24 -17.32 -6.93
CA ARG A 81 -13.36 -16.68 -5.96
C ARG A 81 -12.32 -17.67 -5.43
N SER A 82 -11.10 -17.19 -5.20
CA SER A 82 -10.03 -17.94 -4.55
C SER A 82 -9.97 -17.67 -3.04
N TYR A 83 -10.41 -16.48 -2.62
CA TYR A 83 -10.40 -16.03 -1.23
C TYR A 83 -11.66 -15.22 -0.92
N HIS A 84 -12.06 -15.25 0.35
CA HIS A 84 -13.12 -14.43 0.89
C HIS A 84 -12.60 -13.68 2.12
N TYR A 85 -12.83 -12.37 2.17
CA TYR A 85 -12.38 -11.50 3.25
C TYR A 85 -13.62 -10.93 3.94
N ARG A 86 -13.71 -11.06 5.26
CA ARG A 86 -14.81 -10.51 6.04
C ARG A 86 -14.28 -9.50 7.05
N ILE A 87 -14.78 -8.27 6.98
CA ILE A 87 -14.42 -7.16 7.84
C ILE A 87 -15.61 -6.83 8.72
N GLN A 88 -15.44 -6.90 10.03
CA GLN A 88 -16.52 -6.66 10.99
C GLN A 88 -16.03 -5.81 12.16
N SER A 89 -16.88 -4.90 12.62
CA SER A 89 -16.64 -4.20 13.89
C SER A 89 -17.11 -5.05 15.06
N ILE A 90 -16.28 -5.18 16.09
CA ILE A 90 -16.66 -5.71 17.40
C ILE A 90 -16.58 -4.58 18.41
N ARG A 91 -17.63 -4.42 19.22
CA ARG A 91 -17.68 -3.40 20.26
C ARG A 91 -17.65 -4.06 21.65
N GLU A 92 -16.53 -3.90 22.35
CA GLU A 92 -16.33 -4.42 23.71
C GLU A 92 -15.99 -3.27 24.66
N ASN A 93 -16.74 -3.14 25.77
CA ASN A 93 -16.42 -2.20 26.86
C ASN A 93 -16.07 -0.77 26.40
N CYS A 94 -16.83 -0.25 25.44
CA CYS A 94 -16.66 1.08 24.81
C CYS A 94 -15.49 1.23 23.81
N VAL A 95 -14.75 0.17 23.51
CA VAL A 95 -13.74 0.13 22.45
C VAL A 95 -14.32 -0.56 21.22
N THR A 96 -14.23 0.08 20.05
CA THR A 96 -14.57 -0.54 18.77
C THR A 96 -13.29 -1.10 18.15
N ARG A 97 -13.28 -2.38 17.82
CA ARG A 97 -12.19 -3.07 17.11
C ARG A 97 -12.68 -3.54 15.75
N VAL A 98 -11.78 -3.62 14.77
CA VAL A 98 -12.10 -4.09 13.43
C VAL A 98 -11.40 -5.43 13.21
N MET A 99 -12.20 -6.48 13.10
CA MET A 99 -11.75 -7.84 12.86
C MET A 99 -11.75 -8.14 11.37
N LEU A 100 -10.72 -8.86 10.93
CA LEU A 100 -10.59 -9.39 9.59
C LEU A 100 -10.56 -10.92 9.67
N THR A 101 -11.49 -11.56 8.98
CA THR A 101 -11.49 -13.01 8.73
C THR A 101 -11.14 -13.26 7.28
N ILE A 102 -10.23 -14.20 7.01
CA ILE A 102 -9.83 -14.59 5.66
C ILE A 102 -10.10 -16.07 5.50
N CYS A 103 -10.89 -16.42 4.49
CA CYS A 103 -11.25 -17.79 4.19
C CYS A 103 -10.87 -18.15 2.75
N ARG A 104 -10.68 -19.45 2.52
CA ARG A 104 -10.51 -20.04 1.19
C ARG A 104 -11.62 -21.05 0.94
N PRO A 105 -12.21 -21.12 -0.27
CA PRO A 105 -13.20 -22.14 -0.58
C PRO A 105 -12.61 -23.53 -0.44
N ALA A 106 -13.35 -24.44 0.22
CA ALA A 106 -12.96 -25.84 0.29
C ALA A 106 -13.04 -26.49 -1.11
N CYS A 107 -12.14 -27.43 -1.40
CA CYS A 107 -12.21 -28.21 -2.64
C CYS A 107 -13.49 -29.07 -2.71
N ASP A 108 -14.02 -29.48 -1.55
CA ASP A 108 -15.29 -30.16 -1.43
C ASP A 108 -16.39 -29.13 -1.11
N ARG A 109 -17.36 -28.99 -2.02
CA ARG A 109 -18.49 -28.04 -1.89
C ARG A 109 -19.44 -28.38 -0.73
N THR A 110 -19.31 -29.57 -0.13
CA THR A 110 -20.07 -29.95 1.07
C THR A 110 -19.42 -29.48 2.36
N GLN A 111 -18.14 -29.08 2.31
CA GLN A 111 -17.43 -28.42 3.40
C GLN A 111 -17.54 -26.91 3.23
N GLY A 112 -17.81 -26.20 4.32
CA GLY A 112 -17.77 -24.73 4.33
C GLY A 112 -16.37 -24.19 4.06
N ASP A 113 -16.27 -22.88 3.81
CA ASP A 113 -15.00 -22.21 3.58
C ASP A 113 -14.01 -22.45 4.73
N ILE A 114 -12.74 -22.69 4.39
CA ILE A 114 -11.67 -22.97 5.35
C ILE A 114 -11.11 -21.63 5.83
N GLU A 115 -11.23 -21.37 7.14
CA GLU A 115 -10.65 -20.20 7.77
C GLU A 115 -9.11 -20.27 7.76
N MET A 116 -8.48 -19.25 7.18
CA MET A 116 -7.03 -19.09 7.14
C MET A 116 -6.53 -18.14 8.23
N PHE A 117 -7.35 -17.16 8.61
CA PHE A 117 -7.02 -16.15 9.60
C PHE A 117 -8.28 -15.53 10.19
N HIS A 118 -8.22 -15.22 11.48
CA HIS A 118 -9.16 -14.39 12.20
C HIS A 118 -8.38 -13.58 13.24
N GLY A 119 -8.55 -12.26 13.22
CA GLY A 119 -7.81 -11.35 14.10
C GLY A 119 -7.98 -9.90 13.69
N GLU A 120 -7.25 -8.99 14.32
CA GLU A 120 -7.27 -7.57 13.92
C GLU A 120 -6.48 -7.35 12.63
N ILE A 121 -6.79 -6.28 11.88
CA ILE A 121 -6.09 -5.93 10.64
C ILE A 121 -4.56 -5.86 10.82
N PRO A 122 -3.99 -5.25 11.88
CA PRO A 122 -2.54 -5.22 12.09
C PRO A 122 -1.92 -6.62 12.26
N GLU A 123 -2.63 -7.57 12.88
CA GLU A 123 -2.17 -8.94 13.05
C GLU A 123 -2.16 -9.68 11.71
N ALA A 124 -3.16 -9.44 10.87
CA ALA A 124 -3.20 -9.97 9.51
C ALA A 124 -2.00 -9.46 8.70
N VAL A 125 -1.73 -8.16 8.80
CA VAL A 125 -0.59 -7.52 8.12
C VAL A 125 0.72 -8.20 8.49
N ALA A 126 0.94 -8.49 9.77
CA ALA A 126 2.12 -9.20 10.23
C ALA A 126 2.16 -10.64 9.72
N LYS A 127 1.05 -11.39 9.83
CA LYS A 127 0.97 -12.80 9.43
C LYS A 127 1.26 -13.01 7.93
N PHE A 128 0.69 -12.17 7.09
CA PHE A 128 0.77 -12.31 5.64
C PHE A 128 1.91 -11.50 5.01
N GLN A 129 2.79 -10.91 5.83
CA GLN A 129 3.89 -10.05 5.38
C GLN A 129 3.38 -8.97 4.41
N ALA A 130 2.18 -8.44 4.69
CA ALA A 130 1.48 -7.52 3.80
C ALA A 130 2.19 -6.17 3.69
N ILE A 131 3.04 -5.86 4.66
CA ILE A 131 4.10 -4.87 4.53
C ILE A 131 5.41 -5.68 4.49
N GLY A 132 5.82 -6.08 3.29
CA GLY A 132 7.07 -6.82 3.06
C GLY A 132 8.31 -5.99 3.43
N GLU A 133 9.51 -6.47 3.08
CA GLU A 133 10.84 -5.86 3.32
C GLU A 133 10.93 -4.34 3.01
N THR A 134 9.97 -3.79 2.27
CA THR A 134 9.81 -2.38 1.93
C THR A 134 9.29 -1.49 3.06
N ALA A 135 8.74 -2.04 4.16
CA ALA A 135 8.32 -1.28 5.35
C ALA A 135 9.47 -0.45 5.95
N ASN A 136 10.65 -1.05 5.97
CA ASN A 136 11.88 -0.48 6.49
C ASN A 136 12.64 0.34 5.45
N GLN A 137 12.18 0.32 4.19
CA GLN A 137 12.80 1.11 3.12
C GLN A 137 12.26 2.54 3.16
N PRO A 138 13.11 3.54 2.82
CA PRO A 138 12.70 4.94 2.75
C PRO A 138 11.46 5.14 1.88
N ARG A 139 10.61 6.12 2.20
CA ARG A 139 9.37 6.42 1.45
C ARG A 139 9.60 6.56 -0.06
N GLU A 140 10.73 7.11 -0.46
CA GLU A 140 11.17 7.27 -1.85
C GLU A 140 11.18 5.91 -2.56
N TYR A 141 11.71 4.88 -1.92
CA TYR A 141 11.74 3.52 -2.44
C TYR A 141 10.32 2.98 -2.66
N GLN A 142 9.42 3.19 -1.70
CA GLN A 142 8.03 2.72 -1.78
C GLN A 142 7.26 3.39 -2.92
N ILE A 143 7.49 4.69 -3.14
CA ILE A 143 6.88 5.46 -4.23
C ILE A 143 7.42 4.99 -5.58
N LEU A 144 8.73 4.80 -5.72
CA LEU A 144 9.35 4.32 -6.96
C LEU A 144 8.81 2.94 -7.35
N MET A 145 8.71 2.00 -6.40
CA MET A 145 8.11 0.68 -6.62
C MET A 145 6.65 0.79 -7.09
N THR A 146 5.88 1.69 -6.48
CA THR A 146 4.47 1.90 -6.86
C THR A 146 4.37 2.49 -8.26
N ALA A 147 5.22 3.45 -8.60
CA ALA A 147 5.26 4.09 -9.91
C ALA A 147 5.67 3.10 -11.01
N GLU A 148 6.71 2.29 -10.78
CA GLU A 148 7.15 1.24 -11.71
C GLU A 148 6.02 0.22 -11.96
N GLY A 149 5.35 -0.23 -10.90
CA GLY A 149 4.20 -1.12 -11.03
C GLY A 149 3.01 -0.50 -11.78
N SER A 150 2.80 0.81 -11.67
CA SER A 150 1.78 1.53 -12.44
C SER A 150 2.15 1.69 -13.91
N LEU A 151 3.42 1.97 -14.22
CA LEU A 151 3.92 2.05 -15.60
C LEU A 151 3.81 0.70 -16.32
N TRP A 152 4.21 -0.38 -15.65
CA TRP A 152 4.05 -1.73 -16.19
C TRP A 152 2.59 -2.04 -16.54
N ARG A 153 1.67 -1.71 -15.63
CA ARG A 153 0.23 -1.87 -15.86
C ARG A 153 -0.29 -1.03 -17.03
N ALA A 154 0.13 0.23 -17.11
CA ALA A 154 -0.23 1.10 -18.24
C ALA A 154 0.25 0.51 -19.58
N HIS A 155 1.47 -0.03 -19.62
CA HIS A 155 1.99 -0.71 -20.81
C HIS A 155 1.13 -1.91 -21.21
N GLU A 156 0.77 -2.79 -20.26
CA GLU A 156 -0.09 -3.93 -20.51
C GLU A 156 -1.47 -3.53 -21.03
N GLU A 157 -2.06 -2.45 -20.49
CA GLU A 157 -3.37 -1.95 -20.89
C GLU A 157 -3.36 -1.39 -22.32
N ILE A 158 -2.38 -0.55 -22.63
CA ILE A 158 -2.23 -0.01 -23.98
C ILE A 158 -1.96 -1.17 -24.97
N SER A 159 -1.18 -2.17 -24.57
CA SER A 159 -0.93 -3.39 -25.36
C SER A 159 -2.21 -4.18 -25.63
N ALA A 160 -3.07 -4.33 -24.62
CA ALA A 160 -4.35 -5.02 -24.76
C ALA A 160 -5.34 -4.27 -25.67
N LEU A 161 -5.30 -2.94 -25.67
CA LEU A 161 -6.18 -2.09 -26.48
C LEU A 161 -5.72 -1.97 -27.94
N CYS A 162 -4.42 -1.82 -28.17
CA CYS A 162 -3.86 -1.54 -29.50
C CYS A 162 -3.44 -2.80 -30.28
N GLY A 163 -3.35 -3.96 -29.62
CA GLY A 163 -3.00 -5.23 -30.25
C GLY A 163 -1.59 -5.27 -30.83
N GLU A 164 -1.34 -6.18 -31.79
CA GLU A 164 0.02 -6.44 -32.32
C GLU A 164 0.57 -5.35 -33.26
N ARG A 165 -0.25 -4.37 -33.66
CA ARG A 165 0.16 -3.28 -34.58
C ARG A 165 -0.28 -1.91 -34.06
N PRO A 166 0.40 -1.40 -33.03
CA PRO A 166 0.19 -0.03 -32.55
C PRO A 166 0.46 0.99 -33.67
N ASP A 167 -0.34 2.05 -33.70
CA ASP A 167 -0.07 3.23 -34.53
C ASP A 167 1.19 3.98 -34.03
N PRO A 168 1.74 4.91 -34.82
CA PRO A 168 2.97 5.62 -34.46
C PRO A 168 2.90 6.39 -33.13
N ASP A 169 1.75 6.94 -32.77
CA ASP A 169 1.60 7.69 -31.52
C ASP A 169 1.62 6.71 -30.33
N THR A 170 0.94 5.57 -30.47
CA THR A 170 1.01 4.48 -29.47
C THR A 170 2.43 3.93 -29.32
N GLN A 171 3.19 3.79 -30.42
CA GLN A 171 4.59 3.37 -30.35
C GLN A 171 5.46 4.36 -29.58
N GLN A 172 5.24 5.67 -29.76
CA GLN A 172 5.94 6.70 -29.01
C GLN A 172 5.64 6.58 -27.51
N VAL A 173 4.36 6.39 -27.14
CA VAL A 173 3.96 6.22 -25.74
C VAL A 173 4.62 4.98 -25.09
N TYR A 174 4.75 3.86 -25.82
CA TYR A 174 5.51 2.72 -25.30
C TYR A 174 6.97 3.06 -25.03
N GLY A 175 7.62 3.78 -25.94
CA GLY A 175 9.00 4.27 -25.73
C GLY A 175 9.11 5.13 -24.47
N ASP A 176 8.17 6.06 -24.28
CA ASP A 176 8.15 6.94 -23.11
C ASP A 176 7.95 6.15 -21.80
N ILE A 177 7.08 5.12 -21.81
CA ILE A 177 6.85 4.26 -20.64
C ILE A 177 8.09 3.40 -20.33
N GLU A 178 8.74 2.85 -21.34
CA GLU A 178 9.97 2.07 -21.17
C GLU A 178 11.12 2.92 -20.62
N ASP A 179 11.29 4.13 -21.15
CA ASP A 179 12.30 5.08 -20.68
C ASP A 179 12.03 5.50 -19.24
N ALA A 180 10.79 5.86 -18.90
CA ALA A 180 10.41 6.18 -17.53
C ALA A 180 10.63 4.98 -16.57
N SER A 181 10.32 3.77 -17.01
CA SER A 181 10.56 2.55 -16.22
C SER A 181 12.06 2.32 -15.97
N ARG A 182 12.90 2.56 -16.98
CA ARG A 182 14.36 2.45 -16.88
C ARG A 182 14.93 3.48 -15.90
N ASP A 183 14.46 4.72 -15.97
CA ASP A 183 14.89 5.79 -15.07
C ASP A 183 14.48 5.52 -13.62
N LEU A 184 13.25 5.05 -13.38
CA LEU A 184 12.81 4.65 -12.05
C LEU A 184 13.62 3.47 -11.48
N ALA A 185 13.93 2.47 -12.31
CA ALA A 185 14.78 1.36 -11.92
C ALA A 185 16.21 1.80 -11.56
N ALA A 186 16.78 2.74 -12.33
CA ALA A 186 18.08 3.31 -12.04
C ALA A 186 18.09 4.11 -10.72
N LEU A 187 17.04 4.91 -10.48
CA LEU A 187 16.85 5.64 -9.22
C LEU A 187 16.69 4.69 -8.04
N ARG A 188 15.91 3.61 -8.18
CA ARG A 188 15.75 2.58 -7.14
C ARG A 188 17.08 1.94 -6.83
N TYR A 189 17.80 1.47 -7.85
CA TYR A 189 19.13 0.87 -7.69
C TYR A 189 20.09 1.82 -6.96
N HIS A 190 20.06 3.12 -7.29
CA HIS A 190 20.89 4.11 -6.62
C HIS A 190 20.54 4.26 -5.13
N LEU A 191 19.26 4.29 -4.78
CA LEU A 191 18.80 4.37 -3.39
C LEU A 191 19.17 3.11 -2.59
N GLU A 192 19.08 1.93 -3.19
CA GLU A 192 19.47 0.66 -2.54
C GLU A 192 20.98 0.62 -2.21
N HIS A 193 21.82 1.15 -3.11
CA HIS A 193 23.27 0.98 -3.01
C HIS A 193 24.00 2.15 -2.36
N ASN A 194 23.46 3.37 -2.42
CA ASN A 194 24.20 4.57 -2.03
C ASN A 194 23.61 5.36 -0.85
N ASP A 195 22.51 4.90 -0.23
CA ASP A 195 21.79 5.55 0.88
C ASP A 195 22.19 7.03 1.08
N PRO A 196 21.76 7.91 0.16
CA PRO A 196 22.23 9.30 0.12
C PRO A 196 21.86 10.05 1.42
N TRP A 197 20.78 9.61 2.08
CA TRP A 197 20.29 10.16 3.33
C TRP A 197 21.18 9.81 4.51
N ARG A 198 21.70 8.58 4.57
CA ARG A 198 22.71 8.23 5.57
C ARG A 198 23.98 9.04 5.39
N THR A 199 24.42 9.26 4.16
CA THR A 199 25.58 10.12 3.86
C THR A 199 25.35 11.57 4.27
N LEU A 200 24.17 12.12 3.98
CA LEU A 200 23.78 13.46 4.42
C LEU A 200 23.65 13.56 5.96
N ALA A 201 23.11 12.54 6.63
CA ALA A 201 23.00 12.51 8.09
C ALA A 201 24.38 12.46 8.78
N HIS A 202 25.34 11.73 8.21
CA HIS A 202 26.74 11.76 8.69
C HIS A 202 27.35 13.14 8.51
N SER A 203 27.10 13.78 7.37
CA SER A 203 27.58 15.14 7.08
C SER A 203 26.98 16.18 8.03
N GLU A 204 25.68 16.10 8.31
CA GLU A 204 24.98 16.97 9.28
C GLU A 204 25.55 16.80 10.70
N LYS A 205 25.80 15.56 11.14
CA LYS A 205 26.43 15.28 12.44
C LYS A 205 27.87 15.82 12.51
N ALA A 206 28.65 15.63 11.45
CA ALA A 206 30.01 16.15 11.38
C ALA A 206 30.04 17.68 11.44
N LEU A 207 29.16 18.35 10.68
CA LEU A 207 29.02 19.81 10.69
C LEU A 207 28.56 20.35 12.05
N THR A 208 27.65 19.63 12.73
CA THR A 208 27.20 19.98 14.08
C THR A 208 28.34 19.90 15.08
N ARG A 209 29.14 18.83 15.05
CA ARG A 209 30.34 18.68 15.91
C ARG A 209 31.37 19.78 15.65
N VAL A 210 31.62 20.12 14.38
CA VAL A 210 32.55 21.20 14.01
C VAL A 210 32.05 22.55 14.54
N ARG A 211 30.74 22.78 14.52
CA ARG A 211 30.12 24.00 15.08
C ARG A 211 30.20 24.04 16.60
N GLU A 212 30.03 22.91 17.27
CA GLU A 212 30.09 22.81 18.75
C GLU A 212 31.54 22.86 19.27
N ALA A 213 32.52 22.43 18.47
CA ALA A 213 33.93 22.34 18.86
C ALA A 213 34.76 23.62 18.60
N ASN A 214 34.25 24.61 17.84
CA ASN A 214 35.02 25.80 17.47
C ASN A 214 34.41 27.13 17.95
N GLU A 215 35.26 27.93 18.59
CA GLU A 215 35.04 29.32 19.01
C GLU A 215 35.14 30.33 17.83
N THR A 216 35.46 29.88 16.61
CA THR A 216 35.53 30.70 15.39
C THR A 216 34.68 30.12 14.24
N PRO A 217 33.83 30.94 13.58
CA PRO A 217 32.98 30.47 12.49
C PRO A 217 33.80 30.15 11.24
N ILE A 218 33.77 28.89 10.80
CA ILE A 218 34.29 28.49 9.50
C ILE A 218 33.32 29.01 8.43
N VAL A 219 33.74 30.03 7.68
CA VAL A 219 32.97 30.59 6.56
C VAL A 219 32.97 29.59 5.40
N GLY A 220 31.80 29.27 4.86
CA GLY A 220 31.65 28.48 3.62
C GLY A 220 31.32 26.99 3.80
N LEU A 221 31.05 26.50 5.02
CA LEU A 221 30.50 25.16 5.19
C LEU A 221 29.05 25.12 4.70
N PRO A 222 28.62 24.10 3.93
CA PRO A 222 27.26 23.97 3.38
C PRO A 222 26.23 23.55 4.44
N THR A 223 26.26 24.21 5.60
CA THR A 223 25.51 23.83 6.79
C THR A 223 24.03 24.11 6.63
N VAL A 224 23.68 25.17 5.89
CA VAL A 224 22.29 25.53 5.62
C VAL A 224 21.69 24.57 4.60
N GLU A 225 22.42 24.26 3.53
CA GLU A 225 22.00 23.38 2.45
C GLU A 225 21.80 21.95 2.94
N VAL A 226 22.76 21.39 3.69
CA VAL A 226 22.64 20.04 4.26
C VAL A 226 21.48 19.96 5.25
N LYS A 227 21.30 20.99 6.08
CA LYS A 227 20.17 21.03 7.03
C LYS A 227 18.82 21.14 6.32
N LEU A 228 18.70 22.01 5.30
CA LEU A 228 17.48 22.13 4.51
C LEU A 228 17.15 20.82 3.78
N ALA A 229 18.14 20.14 3.20
CA ALA A 229 17.96 18.85 2.56
C ALA A 229 17.50 17.77 3.56
N MET A 230 18.12 17.71 4.74
CA MET A 230 17.72 16.78 5.80
C MET A 230 16.34 17.11 6.37
N ASP A 231 15.99 18.38 6.52
CA ASP A 231 14.66 18.80 6.99
C ASP A 231 13.58 18.50 5.95
N ALA A 232 13.87 18.69 4.65
CA ALA A 232 12.98 18.29 3.56
C ALA A 232 12.78 16.77 3.52
N HIS A 233 13.85 15.99 3.63
CA HIS A 233 13.78 14.53 3.71
C HIS A 233 12.98 14.08 4.95
N ARG A 234 13.26 14.63 6.13
CA ARG A 234 12.47 14.35 7.35
C ARG A 234 11.01 14.68 7.16
N ARG A 235 10.65 15.82 6.57
CA ARG A 235 9.25 16.17 6.27
C ARG A 235 8.62 15.15 5.32
N PHE A 236 9.34 14.77 4.28
CA PHE A 236 8.91 13.75 3.34
C PHE A 236 8.71 12.39 4.02
N GLN A 237 9.53 12.02 5.01
CA GLN A 237 9.30 10.81 5.82
C GLN A 237 8.18 10.98 6.87
N ARG A 238 7.97 12.20 7.39
CA ARG A 238 7.06 12.50 8.52
C ARG A 238 5.57 12.41 8.21
N ASP A 239 5.16 12.46 6.94
CA ASP A 239 3.75 12.20 6.58
C ASP A 239 3.28 10.77 6.95
N LEU A 240 4.16 9.92 7.51
CA LEU A 240 3.83 8.64 8.12
C LEU A 240 4.12 8.55 9.64
N SER A 241 4.96 9.43 10.22
CA SER A 241 5.47 9.25 11.60
C SER A 241 4.55 9.77 12.70
N THR A 242 3.54 10.57 12.36
CA THR A 242 2.54 11.03 13.34
C THR A 242 1.65 9.87 13.84
N ASP A 243 1.67 8.71 13.17
CA ASP A 243 0.85 7.55 13.51
C ASP A 243 1.57 6.49 14.36
N MET A 244 2.90 6.56 14.53
CA MET A 244 3.64 5.57 15.33
C MET A 244 3.74 5.93 16.82
N GLU A 245 3.73 7.21 17.19
CA GLU A 245 3.80 7.62 18.60
C GLU A 245 2.46 7.50 19.35
N ILE A 246 1.35 7.21 18.65
CA ILE A 246 0.03 7.00 19.27
C ILE A 246 -0.20 5.52 19.63
N SER A 247 0.71 4.61 19.24
CA SER A 247 0.60 3.18 19.56
C SER A 247 1.31 2.74 20.86
N GLU A 248 2.00 3.64 21.57
CA GLU A 248 2.69 3.34 22.84
C GLU A 248 2.19 4.14 24.07
N LYS A 249 0.97 4.68 24.02
CA LYS A 249 0.27 5.21 25.20
C LYS A 249 -1.15 4.69 25.26
#